data_AF-A0A9W6P0M6-F1
#
_entry.id   AF-A0A9W6P0M6-F1
#
_cell.length_a   1.000
_cell.length_b   1.000
_cell.length_c   1.000
_cell.angle_alpha   90.00
_cell.angle_beta   90.00
_cell.angle_gamma   90.00
#
_symmetry.space_group_name_H-M   'P 1'
#
loop_
_entity.id
_entity.type
_entity.pdbx_description
1 polymer ?
#
loop_
_entity_poly.entity_id
_entity_poly.type
_entity_poly.pdbx_seq_one_letter_code
_entity_poly.pdbx_strand_id
1 'polypeptide(L)'
;MGTELTYAKLLESNNYLRQLSDTTYWLCITRTVQESKLFPMNPYMLLSYLNSFYRLPTLLREIDSVTPAEELGDRAREVSLKVDTVNAAWGMPAFYLIGREMLMNWGLLGPADAVDDVVDVLDFSRRFNLAYHRNDGHLTNKEFGDRSQFLPERTLQVFEADLHGVTPGDRLHTAATKLIAQLSQYAFLAHCECRIGIHNSGPYNFGDNRQLVVRDFFELTEGDYPWLDGIATQLPFSNLTIPIVFKDTNFHLMDDWASFEAEPSYAAANIAAVGMYTSDALTDGYVPVGMENAEVLAETMEQYREILNQATADLWKRIATWTREQMIDAGALVYSSVAKDFAHLAGTYRQSDWFELDDRVQRFKPLMNDEYGRDNLGEMVGLLGFPHQKTNEYTMARYSGLNQNMLTGIPYTVLTDDDFARTAGAALSGSSSLPPKNGLWTTSAGRLELDEYNRRAREFTPAVLTGGNRYLDEEWVKRNHTSERADALYRLAQRGSRNLEGRGAGLRRADLP
;
A
#
# COMPACT_ATOMS: atom_id res chain seq x y z
N MET A 1 -26.59 -9.94 3.46
CA MET A 1 -27.54 -9.50 2.42
C MET A 1 -26.70 -8.95 1.29
N GLY A 2 -26.91 -9.40 0.06
CA GLY A 2 -26.17 -8.86 -1.10
C GLY A 2 -26.53 -7.40 -1.33
N THR A 3 -25.57 -6.61 -1.81
CA THR A 3 -25.79 -5.20 -2.14
C THR A 3 -26.82 -5.08 -3.26
N GLU A 4 -27.79 -4.16 -3.11
CA GLU A 4 -28.77 -3.89 -4.17
C GLU A 4 -28.04 -3.35 -5.42
N LEU A 5 -28.14 -4.09 -6.52
CA LEU A 5 -27.59 -3.66 -7.80
C LEU A 5 -28.56 -2.70 -8.48
N THR A 6 -28.08 -1.48 -8.72
CA THR A 6 -28.80 -0.46 -9.47
C THR A 6 -28.03 -0.10 -10.74
N TYR A 7 -28.72 0.48 -11.72
CA TYR A 7 -28.08 0.95 -12.96
C TYR A 7 -26.97 1.97 -12.68
N ALA A 8 -27.19 2.90 -11.74
CA ALA A 8 -26.18 3.90 -11.35
C ALA A 8 -24.94 3.25 -10.72
N LYS A 9 -25.13 2.30 -9.78
CA LYS A 9 -24.01 1.59 -9.16
C LYS A 9 -23.20 0.80 -10.18
N LEU A 10 -23.88 0.17 -11.14
CA LEU A 10 -23.21 -0.57 -12.20
C LEU A 10 -22.40 0.33 -13.14
N LEU A 11 -22.90 1.54 -13.46
CA LEU A 11 -22.16 2.55 -14.21
C LEU A 11 -20.88 2.96 -13.47
N GLU A 12 -20.99 3.24 -12.16
CA GLU A 12 -19.86 3.63 -11.32
C GLU A 12 -18.81 2.51 -11.21
N SER A 13 -19.23 1.28 -10.96
CA SER A 13 -18.34 0.12 -10.88
C SER A 13 -17.62 -0.14 -12.20
N ASN A 14 -18.33 -0.10 -13.34
CA ASN A 14 -17.70 -0.30 -14.64
C ASN A 14 -16.76 0.86 -15.03
N ASN A 15 -17.07 2.09 -14.65
CA ASN A 15 -16.16 3.22 -14.84
C ASN A 15 -14.85 3.00 -14.08
N TYR A 16 -14.94 2.68 -12.79
CA TYR A 16 -13.74 2.47 -11.98
C TYR A 16 -12.94 1.24 -12.43
N LEU A 17 -13.61 0.13 -12.74
CA LEU A 17 -12.99 -1.05 -13.34
C LEU A 17 -12.24 -0.69 -14.63
N ARG A 18 -12.80 0.19 -15.47
CA ARG A 18 -12.12 0.59 -16.70
C ARG A 18 -10.85 1.39 -16.42
N GLN A 19 -10.91 2.34 -15.49
CA GLN A 19 -9.74 3.09 -15.05
C GLN A 19 -8.65 2.17 -14.49
N LEU A 20 -9.02 1.22 -13.61
CA LEU A 20 -8.09 0.23 -13.07
C LEU A 20 -7.43 -0.61 -14.16
N SER A 21 -8.18 -1.01 -15.18
CA SER A 21 -7.63 -1.76 -16.32
C SER A 21 -6.63 -0.94 -17.13
N ASP A 22 -6.94 0.32 -17.39
CA ASP A 22 -6.04 1.22 -18.12
C ASP A 22 -4.76 1.45 -17.32
N THR A 23 -4.89 1.80 -16.03
CA THR A 23 -3.77 2.02 -15.12
C THR A 23 -2.91 0.78 -14.98
N THR A 24 -3.51 -0.39 -14.76
CA THR A 24 -2.76 -1.65 -14.60
C THR A 24 -2.03 -2.03 -15.89
N TYR A 25 -2.68 -1.89 -17.06
CA TYR A 25 -2.02 -2.16 -18.32
C TYR A 25 -0.83 -1.22 -18.56
N TRP A 26 -1.02 0.07 -18.31
CA TRP A 26 0.07 1.06 -18.42
C TRP A 26 1.26 0.69 -17.54
N LEU A 27 1.02 0.36 -16.26
CA LEU A 27 2.07 -0.04 -15.31
C LEU A 27 2.81 -1.31 -15.78
N CYS A 28 2.11 -2.26 -16.39
CA CYS A 28 2.71 -3.48 -16.93
C CYS A 28 3.57 -3.23 -18.17
N ILE A 29 3.16 -2.36 -19.10
CA ILE A 29 3.89 -2.16 -20.37
C ILE A 29 5.05 -1.17 -20.26
N THR A 30 5.01 -0.22 -19.32
CA THR A 30 6.09 0.77 -19.14
C THR A 30 7.26 0.22 -18.31
N ARG A 31 7.12 -0.98 -17.74
CA ARG A 31 8.15 -1.60 -16.90
C ARG A 31 8.61 -2.95 -17.45
N THR A 32 9.91 -3.22 -17.34
CA THR A 32 10.55 -4.42 -17.91
C THR A 32 10.72 -5.57 -16.91
N VAL A 33 10.52 -6.78 -17.45
CA VAL A 33 10.77 -8.14 -16.93
C VAL A 33 10.31 -8.42 -15.50
N GLN A 34 9.14 -9.05 -15.41
CA GLN A 34 8.70 -9.80 -14.25
C GLN A 34 9.37 -11.20 -14.25
N GLU A 35 10.65 -11.27 -13.91
CA GLU A 35 11.29 -12.55 -13.56
C GLU A 35 12.14 -12.42 -12.31
N SER A 36 12.04 -13.44 -11.47
CA SER A 36 12.95 -13.66 -10.36
C SER A 36 13.75 -14.95 -10.62
N LYS A 37 14.99 -14.98 -10.14
CA LYS A 37 15.82 -16.19 -10.09
C LYS A 37 15.85 -16.83 -8.70
N LEU A 38 15.33 -16.15 -7.67
CA LEU A 38 15.32 -16.62 -6.29
C LEU A 38 13.96 -17.22 -5.91
N PHE A 39 12.87 -16.56 -6.30
CA PHE A 39 11.51 -17.01 -6.06
C PHE A 39 10.78 -17.33 -7.37
N PRO A 40 9.87 -18.32 -7.38
CA PRO A 40 9.03 -18.63 -8.52
C PRO A 40 7.91 -17.58 -8.68
N MET A 41 8.29 -16.39 -9.16
CA MET A 41 7.42 -15.21 -9.14
C MET A 41 6.14 -15.36 -9.95
N ASN A 42 6.22 -15.80 -11.19
CA ASN A 42 5.04 -15.91 -12.04
C ASN A 42 4.01 -16.90 -11.44
N PRO A 43 4.42 -18.11 -10.98
CA PRO A 43 3.56 -18.99 -10.20
C PRO A 43 2.89 -18.35 -8.99
N TYR A 44 3.65 -17.67 -8.13
CA TYR A 44 3.08 -17.13 -6.90
C TYR A 44 2.16 -15.93 -7.16
N MET A 45 2.42 -15.13 -8.21
CA MET A 45 1.57 -13.99 -8.58
C MET A 45 0.20 -14.48 -9.06
N LEU A 46 0.17 -15.51 -9.90
CA LEU A 46 -1.08 -16.10 -10.37
C LEU A 46 -1.90 -16.67 -9.20
N LEU A 47 -1.25 -17.35 -8.25
CA LEU A 47 -1.95 -17.86 -7.06
C LEU A 47 -2.41 -16.75 -6.13
N SER A 48 -1.66 -15.64 -6.00
CA SER A 48 -2.08 -14.52 -5.17
C SER A 48 -3.33 -13.83 -5.71
N TYR A 49 -3.45 -13.71 -7.04
CA TYR A 49 -4.64 -13.18 -7.69
C TYR A 49 -5.87 -14.05 -7.44
N LEU A 50 -5.73 -15.37 -7.60
CA LEU A 50 -6.80 -16.31 -7.28
C LEU A 50 -7.17 -16.26 -5.78
N ASN A 51 -6.19 -16.16 -4.89
CA ASN A 51 -6.42 -16.04 -3.45
C ASN A 51 -7.17 -14.75 -3.10
N SER A 52 -6.80 -13.64 -3.74
CA SER A 52 -7.49 -12.36 -3.60
C SER A 52 -8.93 -12.45 -4.07
N PHE A 53 -9.19 -13.07 -5.24
CA PHE A 53 -10.54 -13.28 -5.77
C PHE A 53 -11.45 -14.02 -4.77
N TYR A 54 -10.93 -15.10 -4.18
CA TYR A 54 -11.73 -15.97 -3.33
C TYR A 54 -11.92 -15.48 -1.89
N ARG A 55 -10.98 -14.70 -1.35
CA ARG A 55 -10.97 -14.30 0.08
C ARG A 55 -11.37 -12.85 0.32
N LEU A 56 -10.91 -11.94 -0.53
CA LEU A 56 -11.00 -10.49 -0.29
C LEU A 56 -12.44 -9.98 -0.06
N PRO A 57 -13.48 -10.38 -0.84
CA PRO A 57 -14.84 -9.86 -0.64
C PRO A 57 -15.41 -10.15 0.75
N THR A 58 -15.11 -11.32 1.30
CA THR A 58 -15.55 -11.71 2.64
C THR A 58 -14.84 -10.89 3.71
N LEU A 59 -13.51 -10.76 3.57
CA LEU A 59 -12.68 -10.01 4.52
C LEU A 59 -13.03 -8.52 4.53
N LEU A 60 -13.21 -7.90 3.36
CA LEU A 60 -13.60 -6.49 3.26
C LEU A 60 -14.98 -6.23 3.84
N ARG A 61 -15.96 -7.11 3.61
CA ARG A 61 -17.30 -6.97 4.22
C ARG A 61 -17.25 -7.03 5.75
N GLU A 62 -16.43 -7.91 6.31
CA GLU A 62 -16.24 -7.96 7.75
C GLU A 62 -15.62 -6.67 8.28
N ILE A 63 -14.53 -6.22 7.65
CA ILE A 63 -13.85 -4.97 8.02
C ILE A 63 -14.81 -3.78 7.96
N ASP A 64 -15.48 -3.59 6.82
CA ASP A 64 -16.38 -2.46 6.56
C ASP A 64 -17.61 -2.47 7.49
N SER A 65 -18.01 -3.65 7.99
CA SER A 65 -19.08 -3.77 8.99
C SER A 65 -18.70 -3.26 10.38
N VAL A 66 -17.40 -3.18 10.68
CA VAL A 66 -16.86 -2.69 11.95
C VAL A 66 -16.39 -1.24 11.81
N THR A 67 -15.59 -0.95 10.78
CA THR A 67 -15.06 0.37 10.49
C THR A 67 -15.26 0.67 8.99
N PRO A 68 -16.14 1.62 8.64
CA PRO A 68 -16.39 1.95 7.24
C PRO A 68 -15.13 2.37 6.48
N ALA A 69 -15.04 2.02 5.20
CA ALA A 69 -13.92 2.36 4.32
C ALA A 69 -13.52 3.84 4.36
N GLU A 70 -14.48 4.75 4.46
CA GLU A 70 -14.24 6.20 4.57
C GLU A 70 -13.49 6.56 5.87
N GLU A 71 -13.83 5.91 6.98
CA GLU A 71 -13.11 6.11 8.24
C GLU A 71 -11.71 5.51 8.20
N LEU A 72 -11.55 4.36 7.55
CA LEU A 72 -10.22 3.79 7.30
C LEU A 72 -9.37 4.73 6.45
N GLY A 73 -9.94 5.36 5.42
CA GLY A 73 -9.26 6.35 4.58
C GLY A 73 -8.86 7.60 5.36
N ASP A 74 -9.77 8.12 6.20
CA ASP A 74 -9.47 9.23 7.10
C ASP A 74 -8.32 8.87 8.07
N ARG A 75 -8.28 7.65 8.62
CA ARG A 75 -7.21 7.17 9.52
C ARG A 75 -5.88 6.99 8.80
N ALA A 76 -5.89 6.36 7.62
CA ALA A 76 -4.70 6.12 6.83
C ALA A 76 -4.04 7.42 6.35
N ARG A 77 -4.78 8.53 6.23
CA ARG A 77 -4.19 9.84 5.89
C ARG A 77 -3.25 10.41 6.96
N GLU A 78 -3.33 9.91 8.19
CA GLU A 78 -2.66 10.49 9.35
C GLU A 78 -1.38 9.73 9.76
N VAL A 79 -1.14 8.56 9.18
CA VAL A 79 -0.02 7.67 9.47
C VAL A 79 0.37 6.94 8.19
N SER A 80 1.62 6.50 8.05
CA SER A 80 1.97 5.61 6.92
C SER A 80 1.65 4.17 7.29
N LEU A 81 0.92 3.47 6.41
CA LEU A 81 0.59 2.05 6.55
C LEU A 81 0.82 1.34 5.22
N LYS A 82 0.86 0.01 5.24
CA LYS A 82 0.95 -0.73 3.99
C LYS A 82 -0.30 -0.55 3.14
N VAL A 83 -1.44 -0.11 3.68
CA VAL A 83 -2.65 0.23 2.91
C VAL A 83 -2.62 1.61 2.25
N ASP A 84 -1.45 2.23 2.09
CA ASP A 84 -1.29 3.41 1.26
C ASP A 84 -1.50 3.09 -0.24
N THR A 85 -1.19 4.05 -1.12
CA THR A 85 -1.57 4.06 -2.54
C THR A 85 -1.32 2.74 -3.29
N VAL A 86 -0.16 2.07 -3.10
CA VAL A 86 0.13 0.80 -3.81
C VAL A 86 -0.95 -0.25 -3.57
N ASN A 87 -1.38 -0.38 -2.32
CA ASN A 87 -2.21 -1.50 -1.93
C ASN A 87 -3.69 -1.15 -1.98
N ALA A 88 -4.09 0.06 -1.59
CA ALA A 88 -5.51 0.43 -1.56
C ALA A 88 -6.05 0.98 -2.89
N ALA A 89 -5.26 1.77 -3.62
CA ALA A 89 -5.70 2.41 -4.87
C ALA A 89 -5.61 1.45 -6.05
N TRP A 90 -4.58 0.60 -6.08
CA TRP A 90 -4.31 -0.30 -7.20
C TRP A 90 -4.29 -1.78 -6.78
N GLY A 91 -3.39 -2.19 -5.89
CA GLY A 91 -3.08 -3.60 -5.64
C GLY A 91 -4.29 -4.44 -5.26
N MET A 92 -5.02 -4.03 -4.22
CA MET A 92 -6.20 -4.74 -3.69
C MET A 92 -7.31 -4.93 -4.75
N PRO A 93 -7.83 -3.88 -5.42
CA PRO A 93 -8.85 -4.09 -6.44
C PRO A 93 -8.30 -4.75 -7.71
N ALA A 94 -7.09 -4.42 -8.16
CA ALA A 94 -6.51 -5.02 -9.36
C ALA A 94 -6.21 -6.51 -9.19
N PHE A 95 -5.65 -6.93 -8.05
CA PHE A 95 -5.32 -8.35 -7.81
C PHE A 95 -6.58 -9.21 -7.76
N TYR A 96 -7.65 -8.69 -7.14
CA TYR A 96 -8.97 -9.31 -7.17
C TYR A 96 -9.51 -9.47 -8.59
N LEU A 97 -9.48 -8.39 -9.38
CA LEU A 97 -10.02 -8.39 -10.75
C LEU A 97 -9.19 -9.25 -11.71
N ILE A 98 -7.86 -9.31 -11.54
CA ILE A 98 -6.99 -10.20 -12.31
C ILE A 98 -7.28 -11.66 -11.95
N GLY A 99 -7.54 -11.97 -10.67
CA GLY A 99 -7.96 -13.32 -10.27
C GLY A 99 -9.28 -13.73 -10.91
N ARG A 100 -10.23 -12.80 -11.01
CA ARG A 100 -11.49 -12.99 -11.77
C ARG A 100 -11.19 -13.23 -13.26
N GLU A 101 -10.30 -12.44 -13.85
CA GLU A 101 -9.91 -12.56 -15.27
C GLU A 101 -9.29 -13.92 -15.58
N MET A 102 -8.44 -14.44 -14.69
CA MET A 102 -7.89 -15.80 -14.83
C MET A 102 -8.99 -16.86 -14.90
N LEU A 103 -9.96 -16.81 -13.98
CA LEU A 103 -11.03 -17.80 -13.91
C LEU A 103 -11.98 -17.72 -15.12
N MET A 104 -12.26 -16.52 -15.63
CA MET A 104 -12.99 -16.35 -16.89
C MET A 104 -12.21 -16.92 -18.08
N ASN A 105 -10.91 -16.68 -18.16
CA ASN A 105 -10.06 -17.21 -19.23
C ASN A 105 -9.92 -18.74 -19.20
N TRP A 106 -10.17 -19.37 -18.06
CA TRP A 106 -10.30 -20.83 -17.94
C TRP A 106 -11.71 -21.36 -18.21
N GLY A 107 -12.68 -20.48 -18.49
CA GLY A 107 -14.08 -20.83 -18.70
C GLY A 107 -14.79 -21.29 -17.44
N LEU A 108 -14.27 -20.96 -16.25
CA LEU A 108 -14.87 -21.31 -14.96
C LEU A 108 -15.88 -20.26 -14.49
N LEU A 109 -15.80 -19.03 -15.01
CA LEU A 109 -16.72 -17.93 -14.74
C LEU A 109 -17.18 -17.30 -16.05
N GLY A 110 -18.41 -16.84 -16.07
CA GLY A 110 -18.90 -15.83 -16.99
C GLY A 110 -18.70 -14.41 -16.45
N PRO A 111 -18.80 -13.37 -17.30
CA PRO A 111 -18.66 -11.97 -16.87
C PRO A 111 -19.73 -11.50 -15.86
N ALA A 112 -20.86 -12.20 -15.76
CA ALA A 112 -21.91 -11.89 -14.78
C ALA A 112 -21.65 -12.50 -13.39
N ASP A 113 -20.76 -13.50 -13.29
CA ASP A 113 -20.52 -14.19 -12.03
C ASP A 113 -19.75 -13.33 -11.02
N ALA A 114 -20.01 -13.60 -9.74
CA ALA A 114 -19.52 -12.91 -8.57
C ALA A 114 -19.82 -11.39 -8.56
N VAL A 115 -20.88 -10.95 -9.24
CA VAL A 115 -21.18 -9.52 -9.41
C VAL A 115 -21.31 -8.75 -8.08
N ASP A 116 -21.91 -9.34 -7.04
CA ASP A 116 -22.03 -8.69 -5.73
C ASP A 116 -20.63 -8.48 -5.13
N ASP A 117 -19.77 -9.49 -5.21
CA ASP A 117 -18.41 -9.42 -4.68
C ASP A 117 -17.56 -8.39 -5.45
N VAL A 118 -17.69 -8.33 -6.78
CA VAL A 118 -16.98 -7.36 -7.62
C VAL A 118 -17.39 -5.93 -7.26
N VAL A 119 -18.70 -5.70 -7.14
CA VAL A 119 -19.25 -4.39 -6.78
C VAL A 119 -18.82 -3.99 -5.36
N ASP A 120 -18.81 -4.92 -4.41
CA ASP A 120 -18.42 -4.66 -3.02
C ASP A 120 -16.92 -4.30 -2.92
N VAL A 121 -16.03 -5.03 -3.60
CA VAL A 121 -14.59 -4.72 -3.63
C VAL A 121 -14.32 -3.35 -4.25
N LEU A 122 -14.95 -3.06 -5.40
CA LEU A 122 -14.79 -1.79 -6.09
C LEU A 122 -15.36 -0.62 -5.29
N ASP A 123 -16.51 -0.79 -4.64
CA ASP A 123 -17.12 0.25 -3.83
C ASP A 123 -16.32 0.53 -2.55
N PHE A 124 -15.85 -0.50 -1.86
CA PHE A 124 -14.95 -0.35 -0.71
C PHE A 124 -13.70 0.44 -1.10
N SER A 125 -13.02 0.01 -2.16
CA SER A 125 -11.80 0.68 -2.66
C SER A 125 -12.08 2.14 -3.05
N ARG A 126 -13.19 2.41 -3.75
CA ARG A 126 -13.59 3.77 -4.13
C ARG A 126 -13.83 4.66 -2.91
N ARG A 127 -14.63 4.21 -1.94
CA ARG A 127 -14.93 4.96 -0.72
C ARG A 127 -13.68 5.25 0.10
N PHE A 128 -12.80 4.26 0.26
CA PHE A 128 -11.52 4.43 0.91
C PHE A 128 -10.67 5.51 0.22
N ASN A 129 -10.42 5.38 -1.09
CA ASN A 129 -9.51 6.26 -1.80
C ASN A 129 -10.03 7.71 -1.87
N LEU A 130 -11.35 7.92 -1.98
CA LEU A 130 -11.93 9.27 -1.93
C LEU A 130 -11.75 9.94 -0.56
N ALA A 131 -11.79 9.18 0.53
CA ALA A 131 -11.52 9.70 1.87
C ALA A 131 -10.01 9.95 2.09
N TYR A 132 -9.17 9.00 1.66
CA TYR A 132 -7.72 9.09 1.75
C TYR A 132 -7.16 10.27 0.94
N HIS A 133 -7.63 10.48 -0.29
CA HIS A 133 -7.26 11.57 -1.19
C HIS A 133 -8.24 12.76 -1.17
N ARG A 134 -8.94 12.99 -0.06
CA ARG A 134 -9.99 14.03 0.04
C ARG A 134 -9.56 15.47 -0.29
N ASN A 135 -8.26 15.75 -0.35
CA ASN A 135 -7.73 17.07 -0.69
C ASN A 135 -7.99 17.47 -2.14
N ASP A 136 -8.04 16.50 -3.05
CA ASP A 136 -8.20 16.75 -4.48
C ASP A 136 -9.13 15.74 -5.19
N GLY A 137 -9.48 14.63 -4.52
CA GLY A 137 -10.59 13.76 -4.90
C GLY A 137 -10.28 12.69 -5.95
N HIS A 138 -9.03 12.26 -6.07
CA HIS A 138 -8.62 11.21 -7.01
C HIS A 138 -8.72 9.79 -6.42
N LEU A 139 -8.92 8.79 -7.29
CA LEU A 139 -8.91 7.38 -6.91
C LEU A 139 -7.53 6.74 -7.05
N THR A 140 -6.77 7.12 -8.08
CA THR A 140 -5.43 6.60 -8.37
C THR A 140 -4.49 7.75 -8.70
N ASN A 141 -3.19 7.56 -8.48
CA ASN A 141 -2.18 8.58 -8.77
C ASN A 141 -2.23 9.03 -10.22
N LYS A 142 -2.63 8.13 -11.13
CA LYS A 142 -2.84 8.45 -12.55
C LYS A 142 -3.82 9.60 -12.79
N GLU A 143 -4.90 9.68 -12.01
CA GLU A 143 -5.89 10.77 -12.11
C GLU A 143 -5.34 12.10 -11.61
N PHE A 144 -4.34 12.07 -10.73
CA PHE A 144 -3.68 13.25 -10.17
C PHE A 144 -2.35 13.60 -10.86
N GLY A 145 -2.25 13.25 -12.15
CA GLY A 145 -1.07 13.58 -12.96
C GLY A 145 0.17 12.79 -12.56
N ASP A 146 -0.02 11.53 -12.19
CA ASP A 146 1.02 10.61 -11.74
C ASP A 146 1.73 11.12 -10.47
N ARG A 147 0.96 11.57 -9.48
CA ARG A 147 1.45 12.08 -8.20
C ARG A 147 0.78 11.38 -7.04
N SER A 148 1.59 10.99 -6.06
CA SER A 148 1.16 10.32 -4.84
C SER A 148 1.12 11.33 -3.68
N GLN A 149 0.32 12.38 -3.80
CA GLN A 149 0.25 13.45 -2.78
C GLN A 149 -1.00 13.27 -1.92
N PHE A 150 -0.81 12.85 -0.68
CA PHE A 150 -1.91 12.65 0.27
C PHE A 150 -1.67 13.35 1.62
N LEU A 151 -0.41 13.67 1.95
CA LEU A 151 -0.09 14.31 3.22
C LEU A 151 -0.70 15.71 3.32
N PRO A 152 -1.34 16.04 4.45
CA PRO A 152 -1.91 17.37 4.67
C PRO A 152 -0.82 18.42 4.91
N GLU A 153 -1.18 19.70 4.71
CA GLU A 153 -0.27 20.83 4.94
C GLU A 153 0.33 20.79 6.35
N ARG A 154 -0.49 20.55 7.38
CA ARG A 154 -0.04 20.52 8.79
C ARG A 154 1.09 19.50 9.04
N THR A 155 1.11 18.37 8.32
CA THR A 155 2.17 17.37 8.44
C THR A 155 3.40 17.80 7.63
N LEU A 156 3.18 18.32 6.43
CA LEU A 156 4.28 18.83 5.57
C LEU A 156 5.03 20.00 6.22
N GLN A 157 4.34 20.89 6.94
CA GLN A 157 4.98 21.98 7.69
C GLN A 157 5.90 21.45 8.81
N VAL A 158 5.46 20.41 9.54
CA VAL A 158 6.28 19.76 10.57
C VAL A 158 7.53 19.16 9.96
N PHE A 159 7.40 18.42 8.84
CA PHE A 159 8.57 17.93 8.12
C PHE A 159 9.47 19.09 7.69
N GLU A 160 8.95 20.11 7.01
CA GLU A 160 9.76 21.24 6.53
C GLU A 160 10.57 21.91 7.63
N ALA A 161 9.98 22.09 8.81
CA ALA A 161 10.66 22.71 9.93
C ALA A 161 11.66 21.79 10.66
N ASP A 162 11.41 20.48 10.73
CA ASP A 162 12.15 19.57 11.60
C ASP A 162 13.22 18.73 10.90
N LEU A 163 13.18 18.60 9.57
CA LEU A 163 14.20 17.86 8.83
C LEU A 163 15.60 18.47 9.02
N HIS A 164 16.60 17.60 9.15
CA HIS A 164 17.99 18.01 9.29
C HIS A 164 18.60 18.24 7.91
N GLY A 165 19.11 19.45 7.68
CA GLY A 165 19.88 19.77 6.48
C GLY A 165 21.16 18.94 6.42
N VAL A 166 21.52 18.50 5.21
CA VAL A 166 22.72 17.70 4.97
C VAL A 166 23.53 18.23 3.78
N THR A 167 24.82 17.94 3.80
CA THR A 167 25.76 18.14 2.70
C THR A 167 26.31 16.79 2.25
N PRO A 168 26.44 16.56 0.92
CA PRO A 168 27.01 15.31 0.42
C PRO A 168 28.34 14.94 1.09
N GLY A 169 28.39 13.75 1.68
CA GLY A 169 29.58 13.22 2.37
C GLY A 169 29.69 13.57 3.86
N ASP A 170 28.78 14.37 4.43
CA ASP A 170 28.70 14.48 5.89
C ASP A 170 28.20 13.16 6.53
N ARG A 171 28.29 13.08 7.87
CA ARG A 171 27.97 11.84 8.60
C ARG A 171 26.51 11.45 8.41
N LEU A 172 25.58 12.39 8.58
CA LEU A 172 24.14 12.13 8.47
C LEU A 172 23.73 11.75 7.04
N HIS A 173 24.25 12.45 6.04
CA HIS A 173 24.09 12.15 4.62
C HIS A 173 24.52 10.71 4.30
N THR A 174 25.70 10.33 4.81
CA THR A 174 26.27 9.00 4.62
C THR A 174 25.43 7.93 5.33
N ALA A 175 25.01 8.19 6.57
CA ALA A 175 24.17 7.29 7.36
C ALA A 175 22.81 7.05 6.67
N ALA A 176 22.13 8.12 6.25
CA ALA A 176 20.85 8.05 5.56
C ALA A 176 20.95 7.27 4.24
N THR A 177 21.93 7.60 3.38
CA THR A 177 22.13 6.91 2.09
C THR A 177 22.36 5.41 2.29
N LYS A 178 23.17 5.03 3.28
CA LYS A 178 23.48 3.63 3.58
C LYS A 178 22.30 2.89 4.21
N LEU A 179 21.55 3.51 5.11
CA LEU A 179 20.37 2.90 5.72
C LEU A 179 19.29 2.67 4.66
N ILE A 180 18.98 3.65 3.81
CA ILE A 180 17.96 3.51 2.75
C ILE A 180 18.30 2.37 1.80
N ALA A 181 19.59 2.23 1.43
CA ALA A 181 20.05 1.11 0.61
C ALA A 181 19.85 -0.24 1.32
N GLN A 182 20.23 -0.34 2.60
CA GLN A 182 20.07 -1.55 3.41
C GLN A 182 18.59 -1.92 3.60
N LEU A 183 17.74 -0.94 3.91
CA LEU A 183 16.28 -1.12 4.03
C LEU A 183 15.69 -1.63 2.73
N SER A 184 16.08 -1.06 1.59
CA SER A 184 15.58 -1.50 0.28
C SER A 184 15.95 -2.95 -0.02
N GLN A 185 17.20 -3.37 0.30
CA GLN A 185 17.64 -4.74 0.13
C GLN A 185 16.95 -5.72 1.08
N TYR A 186 16.85 -5.35 2.35
CA TYR A 186 16.18 -6.16 3.37
C TYR A 186 14.70 -6.34 3.06
N ALA A 187 13.98 -5.25 2.77
CA ALA A 187 12.55 -5.27 2.47
C ALA A 187 12.25 -6.12 1.24
N PHE A 188 13.08 -6.05 0.20
CA PHE A 188 12.95 -6.90 -0.98
C PHE A 188 13.02 -8.39 -0.62
N LEU A 189 13.95 -8.81 0.24
CA LEU A 189 14.03 -10.20 0.67
C LEU A 189 12.89 -10.59 1.63
N ALA A 190 12.56 -9.72 2.59
CA ALA A 190 11.48 -9.92 3.57
C ALA A 190 10.12 -10.11 2.90
N HIS A 191 9.92 -9.50 1.74
CA HIS A 191 8.70 -9.57 0.95
C HIS A 191 8.83 -10.49 -0.26
N CYS A 192 9.73 -11.48 -0.24
CA CYS A 192 9.86 -12.50 -1.31
C CYS A 192 10.06 -11.88 -2.72
N GLU A 193 10.89 -10.84 -2.79
CA GLU A 193 11.18 -10.02 -3.98
C GLU A 193 10.01 -9.19 -4.50
N CYS A 194 8.95 -9.06 -3.70
CA CYS A 194 7.92 -8.07 -3.92
C CYS A 194 8.35 -6.71 -3.36
N ARG A 195 7.95 -5.63 -4.05
CA ARG A 195 8.24 -4.25 -3.62
C ARG A 195 7.14 -3.62 -2.75
N ILE A 196 6.08 -4.36 -2.40
CA ILE A 196 4.95 -3.83 -1.57
C ILE A 196 5.35 -3.46 -0.13
N GLY A 197 6.57 -3.76 0.30
CA GLY A 197 7.12 -3.30 1.58
C GLY A 197 7.80 -1.94 1.49
N ILE A 198 7.84 -1.31 0.32
CA ILE A 198 8.56 -0.06 0.06
C ILE A 198 7.63 0.89 -0.69
N HIS A 199 7.14 1.94 -0.02
CA HIS A 199 6.28 2.94 -0.64
C HIS A 199 6.98 4.28 -0.76
N ASN A 200 6.55 5.08 -1.73
CA ASN A 200 7.05 6.41 -1.99
C ASN A 200 5.87 7.36 -2.25
N SER A 201 5.88 8.54 -1.64
CA SER A 201 4.85 9.57 -1.80
C SER A 201 5.42 10.98 -2.02
N GLY A 202 4.60 11.86 -2.62
CA GLY A 202 4.96 13.15 -3.20
C GLY A 202 4.83 13.21 -4.74
N PRO A 203 5.72 13.94 -5.45
CA PRO A 203 6.64 14.91 -4.87
C PRO A 203 5.85 16.02 -4.20
N TYR A 204 6.25 16.47 -3.03
CA TYR A 204 5.68 17.67 -2.42
C TYR A 204 6.55 18.88 -2.76
N ASN A 205 5.92 20.01 -3.09
CA ASN A 205 6.64 21.24 -3.40
C ASN A 205 7.40 21.73 -2.16
N PHE A 206 8.73 21.68 -2.22
CA PHE A 206 9.59 22.08 -1.12
C PHE A 206 10.41 23.35 -1.41
N GLY A 207 9.94 24.22 -2.31
CA GLY A 207 10.47 25.58 -2.49
C GLY A 207 11.90 25.58 -3.02
N ASP A 208 12.44 26.72 -3.45
CA ASP A 208 13.84 26.85 -3.90
C ASP A 208 14.33 25.74 -4.87
N ASN A 209 13.46 25.33 -5.81
CA ASN A 209 13.72 24.22 -6.73
C ASN A 209 14.00 22.86 -6.01
N ARG A 210 13.31 22.62 -4.90
CA ARG A 210 13.38 21.39 -4.10
C ARG A 210 12.04 20.67 -4.09
N GLN A 211 12.12 19.35 -3.98
CA GLN A 211 10.96 18.48 -3.85
C GLN A 211 11.20 17.52 -2.69
N LEU A 212 10.15 17.30 -1.89
CA LEU A 212 10.15 16.28 -0.85
C LEU A 212 9.55 14.98 -1.42
N VAL A 213 10.27 13.89 -1.22
CA VAL A 213 9.75 12.53 -1.37
C VAL A 213 9.76 11.87 0.00
N VAL A 214 8.67 11.22 0.37
CA VAL A 214 8.59 10.40 1.58
C VAL A 214 8.76 8.96 1.19
N ARG A 215 9.72 8.26 1.81
CA ARG A 215 9.95 6.83 1.60
C ARG A 215 9.53 6.05 2.84
N ASP A 216 8.60 5.13 2.67
CA ASP A 216 8.10 4.27 3.75
C ASP A 216 8.61 2.85 3.57
N PHE A 217 8.99 2.22 4.68
CA PHE A 217 9.45 0.85 4.76
C PHE A 217 8.64 0.13 5.83
N PHE A 218 7.93 -0.94 5.44
CA PHE A 218 7.00 -1.66 6.30
C PHE A 218 7.51 -3.05 6.65
N GLU A 219 6.99 -3.59 7.76
CA GLU A 219 7.21 -4.97 8.18
C GLU A 219 8.69 -5.34 8.34
N LEU A 220 9.43 -4.48 9.04
CA LEU A 220 10.88 -4.58 9.19
C LEU A 220 11.34 -5.62 10.22
N THR A 221 10.43 -6.14 11.05
CA THR A 221 10.70 -7.11 12.09
C THR A 221 9.45 -7.99 12.34
N GLU A 222 9.40 -8.69 13.47
CA GLU A 222 8.26 -9.54 13.86
C GLU A 222 6.96 -8.76 13.78
N GLY A 223 6.06 -9.22 12.90
CA GLY A 223 4.81 -8.57 12.55
C GLY A 223 3.86 -9.63 11.99
N ASP A 224 3.38 -9.47 10.77
CA ASP A 224 2.43 -10.44 10.19
C ASP A 224 3.10 -11.63 9.54
N TYR A 225 4.30 -11.45 8.98
CA TYR A 225 4.99 -12.50 8.24
C TYR A 225 5.58 -13.56 9.17
N PRO A 226 5.12 -14.84 9.10
CA PRO A 226 5.63 -15.90 9.98
C PRO A 226 7.15 -16.11 9.84
N TRP A 227 7.70 -15.87 8.66
CA TRP A 227 9.14 -16.00 8.42
C TRP A 227 9.97 -14.82 8.93
N LEU A 228 9.35 -13.78 9.49
CA LEU A 228 10.04 -12.73 10.23
C LEU A 228 10.06 -12.99 11.75
N ASP A 229 9.44 -14.06 12.24
CA ASP A 229 9.52 -14.45 13.64
C ASP A 229 10.99 -14.68 14.07
N GLY A 230 11.42 -13.96 15.10
CA GLY A 230 12.80 -13.91 15.59
C GLY A 230 13.79 -13.14 14.69
N ILE A 231 13.33 -12.45 13.64
CA ILE A 231 14.19 -11.67 12.74
C ILE A 231 14.11 -10.18 13.09
N ALA A 232 15.27 -9.53 13.13
CA ALA A 232 15.41 -8.08 13.39
C ALA A 232 14.77 -7.58 14.71
N THR A 233 14.56 -8.45 15.71
CA THR A 233 13.82 -8.12 16.96
C THR A 233 14.44 -7.02 17.83
N GLN A 234 15.63 -6.55 17.44
CA GLN A 234 16.30 -5.41 18.08
C GLN A 234 15.80 -4.06 17.51
N LEU A 235 15.11 -4.06 16.37
CA LEU A 235 14.42 -2.87 15.88
C LEU A 235 13.23 -2.58 16.80
N PRO A 236 13.08 -1.33 17.29
CA PRO A 236 11.97 -0.98 18.17
C PRO A 236 10.65 -0.81 17.41
N PHE A 237 10.70 -0.62 16.09
CA PHE A 237 9.54 -0.35 15.27
C PHE A 237 9.52 -1.25 14.03
N SER A 238 8.31 -1.65 13.61
CA SER A 238 8.10 -2.43 12.40
C SER A 238 8.10 -1.57 11.14
N ASN A 239 7.82 -0.27 11.27
CA ASN A 239 7.69 0.65 10.13
C ASN A 239 8.61 1.85 10.32
N LEU A 240 9.21 2.32 9.21
CA LEU A 240 9.98 3.56 9.16
C LEU A 240 9.52 4.44 7.99
N THR A 241 9.32 5.72 8.29
CA THR A 241 9.01 6.77 7.33
C THR A 241 10.20 7.72 7.24
N ILE A 242 10.75 7.90 6.05
CA ILE A 242 11.96 8.70 5.80
C ILE A 242 11.61 9.80 4.77
N PRO A 243 11.26 11.01 5.24
CA PRO A 243 11.12 12.18 4.37
C PRO A 243 12.51 12.65 3.90
N ILE A 244 12.65 12.87 2.59
CA ILE A 244 13.91 13.24 1.94
C ILE A 244 13.65 14.43 1.01
N VAL A 245 14.34 15.53 1.26
CA VAL A 245 14.31 16.71 0.39
C VAL A 245 15.40 16.58 -0.65
N PHE A 246 15.03 16.62 -1.91
CA PHE A 246 15.93 16.65 -3.04
C PHE A 246 15.99 18.06 -3.63
N LYS A 247 17.18 18.50 -4.03
CA LYS A 247 17.41 19.69 -4.85
C LYS A 247 17.78 19.31 -6.28
N ASP A 248 17.52 20.22 -7.21
CA ASP A 248 17.98 20.10 -8.61
C ASP A 248 17.47 18.81 -9.29
N THR A 249 16.25 18.42 -8.97
CA THR A 249 15.59 17.20 -9.46
C THR A 249 14.08 17.44 -9.51
N ASN A 250 13.43 17.00 -10.59
CA ASN A 250 11.98 17.01 -10.70
C ASN A 250 11.46 15.57 -10.87
N PHE A 251 10.85 15.03 -9.82
CA PHE A 251 10.13 13.76 -9.83
C PHE A 251 8.81 13.94 -10.60
N HIS A 252 8.82 13.73 -11.90
CA HIS A 252 7.66 13.97 -12.75
C HIS A 252 6.68 12.79 -12.79
N LEU A 253 7.09 11.64 -12.23
CA LEU A 253 6.26 10.44 -12.10
C LEU A 253 6.39 9.92 -10.67
N MET A 254 5.27 9.68 -10.01
CA MET A 254 5.15 8.82 -8.84
C MET A 254 3.84 8.05 -8.91
N ASP A 255 3.93 6.83 -9.41
CA ASP A 255 2.77 6.08 -9.90
C ASP A 255 2.11 5.19 -8.83
N ASP A 256 1.09 4.44 -9.25
CA ASP A 256 0.31 3.55 -8.39
C ASP A 256 1.08 2.29 -7.93
N TRP A 257 2.31 2.05 -8.41
CA TRP A 257 3.24 1.07 -7.82
C TRP A 257 4.19 1.72 -6.81
N ALA A 258 3.88 2.96 -6.43
CA ALA A 258 4.69 3.85 -5.61
C ALA A 258 6.16 3.83 -6.02
N SER A 259 6.44 3.77 -7.33
CA SER A 259 7.79 4.06 -7.81
C SER A 259 7.77 5.38 -8.54
N PHE A 260 8.96 5.91 -8.77
CA PHE A 260 9.11 7.27 -9.24
C PHE A 260 10.18 7.36 -10.31
N GLU A 261 10.01 8.33 -11.19
CA GLU A 261 11.01 8.76 -12.17
C GLU A 261 11.27 10.25 -12.00
N ALA A 262 12.51 10.65 -12.29
CA ALA A 262 12.92 12.03 -12.14
C ALA A 262 13.74 12.50 -13.33
N GLU A 263 13.58 13.78 -13.67
CA GLU A 263 14.37 14.45 -14.69
C GLU A 263 14.82 15.83 -14.19
N PRO A 264 16.13 16.15 -14.18
CA PRO A 264 17.26 15.24 -14.39
C PRO A 264 17.26 14.06 -13.39
N SER A 265 18.01 13.00 -13.71
CA SER A 265 18.13 11.84 -12.82
C SER A 265 18.66 12.27 -11.45
N TYR A 266 18.07 11.74 -10.38
CA TYR A 266 18.49 12.01 -9.01
C TYR A 266 19.73 11.18 -8.63
N ALA A 267 20.52 11.69 -7.69
CA ALA A 267 21.64 11.00 -7.05
C ALA A 267 21.67 11.33 -5.55
N ALA A 268 22.46 10.58 -4.77
CA ALA A 268 22.64 10.88 -3.35
C ALA A 268 23.13 12.33 -3.11
N ALA A 269 23.89 12.90 -4.04
CA ALA A 269 24.36 14.28 -3.96
C ALA A 269 23.23 15.35 -4.06
N ASN A 270 22.05 14.95 -4.55
CA ASN A 270 20.86 15.82 -4.60
C ASN A 270 20.11 15.88 -3.27
N ILE A 271 20.43 15.03 -2.29
CA ILE A 271 19.78 15.06 -0.98
C ILE A 271 20.22 16.32 -0.23
N ALA A 272 19.25 17.12 0.20
CA ALA A 272 19.44 18.40 0.87
C ALA A 272 19.00 18.37 2.35
N ALA A 273 18.03 17.54 2.71
CA ALA A 273 17.61 17.32 4.09
C ALA A 273 16.97 15.94 4.27
N VAL A 274 17.07 15.39 5.47
CA VAL A 274 16.53 14.07 5.83
C VAL A 274 15.96 14.05 7.24
N GLY A 275 15.08 13.09 7.50
CA GLY A 275 14.55 12.78 8.82
C GLY A 275 14.06 11.35 8.89
N MET A 276 13.71 10.89 10.07
CA MET A 276 13.23 9.53 10.30
C MET A 276 12.11 9.54 11.32
N TYR A 277 11.01 8.88 10.97
CA TYR A 277 9.79 8.79 11.76
C TYR A 277 9.29 7.35 11.77
N THR A 278 8.35 7.05 12.65
CA THR A 278 7.58 5.81 12.66
C THR A 278 6.10 6.12 12.87
N SER A 279 5.26 5.24 12.34
CA SER A 279 3.81 5.28 12.54
C SER A 279 3.19 3.93 12.21
N ASP A 280 2.05 3.64 12.83
CA ASP A 280 1.24 2.45 12.61
C ASP A 280 -0.21 2.66 13.10
N ALA A 281 -1.00 1.59 13.13
CA ALA A 281 -2.41 1.63 13.53
C ALA A 281 -2.67 2.07 14.98
N LEU A 282 -1.64 2.19 15.83
CA LEU A 282 -1.73 2.65 17.22
C LEU A 282 -1.12 4.03 17.44
N THR A 283 -0.66 4.70 16.38
CA THR A 283 0.06 5.96 16.48
C THR A 283 -0.84 7.16 16.19
N ASP A 284 -0.69 8.25 16.95
CA ASP A 284 -1.37 9.53 16.70
C ASP A 284 -0.46 10.47 15.88
N GLY A 285 -0.32 10.19 14.59
CA GLY A 285 0.55 10.92 13.67
C GLY A 285 1.93 10.27 13.48
N TYR A 286 2.90 11.08 13.06
CA TYR A 286 4.29 10.64 12.84
C TYR A 286 5.14 10.87 14.09
N VAL A 287 5.74 9.80 14.63
CA VAL A 287 6.61 9.89 15.80
C VAL A 287 8.07 9.98 15.37
N PRO A 288 8.84 11.00 15.79
CA PRO A 288 10.23 11.15 15.42
C PRO A 288 11.11 10.02 15.98
N VAL A 289 12.09 9.56 15.19
CA VAL A 289 13.05 8.51 15.59
C VAL A 289 14.47 9.06 15.48
N GLY A 290 15.11 9.32 16.63
CA GLY A 290 16.47 9.85 16.71
C GLY A 290 16.61 11.29 16.19
N MET A 291 15.52 12.07 16.16
CA MET A 291 15.50 13.39 15.53
C MET A 291 16.06 14.52 16.42
N GLU A 292 16.53 14.27 17.64
CA GLU A 292 16.95 15.28 18.63
C GLU A 292 18.04 16.21 18.10
N ASN A 293 18.95 15.70 17.28
CA ASN A 293 19.91 16.46 16.48
C ASN A 293 20.49 15.57 15.36
N ALA A 294 21.27 16.15 14.46
CA ALA A 294 21.86 15.43 13.32
C ALA A 294 22.80 14.27 13.73
N GLU A 295 23.52 14.39 14.85
CA GLU A 295 24.43 13.34 15.32
C GLU A 295 23.67 12.12 15.87
N VAL A 296 22.63 12.37 16.67
CA VAL A 296 21.77 11.30 17.20
C VAL A 296 21.02 10.59 16.06
N LEU A 297 20.56 11.35 15.07
CA LEU A 297 19.90 10.77 13.90
C LEU A 297 20.86 9.88 13.11
N ALA A 298 22.09 10.35 12.87
CA ALA A 298 23.10 9.58 12.17
C ALA A 298 23.46 8.29 12.92
N GLU A 299 23.66 8.37 14.24
CA GLU A 299 23.95 7.21 15.10
C GLU A 299 22.79 6.18 15.07
N THR A 300 21.55 6.66 15.16
CA THR A 300 20.36 5.80 15.11
C THR A 300 20.26 5.08 13.77
N MET A 301 20.49 5.80 12.66
CA MET A 301 20.47 5.22 11.32
C MET A 301 21.60 4.19 11.11
N GLU A 302 22.79 4.44 11.64
CA GLU A 302 23.92 3.52 11.62
C GLU A 302 23.62 2.25 12.40
N GLN A 303 23.05 2.38 13.61
CA GLN A 303 22.64 1.25 14.44
C GLN A 303 21.57 0.38 13.74
N TYR A 304 20.52 1.00 13.20
CA TYR A 304 19.46 0.27 12.50
C TYR A 304 20.00 -0.46 11.27
N ARG A 305 20.94 0.16 10.55
CA ARG A 305 21.61 -0.49 9.42
C ARG A 305 22.37 -1.74 9.85
N GLU A 306 23.07 -1.72 10.99
CA GLU A 306 23.78 -2.92 11.49
C GLU A 306 22.81 -4.05 11.86
N ILE A 307 21.70 -3.72 12.54
CA ILE A 307 20.65 -4.69 12.87
C ILE A 307 20.09 -5.30 11.58
N LEU A 308 19.75 -4.48 10.58
CA LEU A 308 19.19 -4.93 9.30
C LEU A 308 20.18 -5.74 8.47
N ASN A 309 21.47 -5.43 8.53
CA ASN A 309 22.51 -6.21 7.85
C ASN A 309 22.57 -7.64 8.42
N GLN A 310 22.54 -7.77 9.75
CA GLN A 310 22.48 -9.09 10.39
C GLN A 310 21.15 -9.81 10.09
N ALA A 311 20.03 -9.10 10.19
CA ALA A 311 18.71 -9.65 9.88
C ALA A 311 18.59 -10.13 8.42
N THR A 312 19.20 -9.43 7.48
CA THR A 312 19.28 -9.84 6.06
C THR A 312 20.00 -11.18 5.94
N ALA A 313 21.13 -11.35 6.62
CA ALA A 313 21.88 -12.61 6.61
C ALA A 313 21.09 -13.77 7.25
N ASP A 314 20.37 -13.52 8.34
CA ASP A 314 19.57 -14.54 9.02
C ASP A 314 18.33 -14.93 8.23
N LEU A 315 17.70 -13.97 7.56
CA LEU A 315 16.59 -14.21 6.65
C LEU A 315 17.04 -15.02 5.42
N TRP A 316 18.21 -14.71 4.86
CA TRP A 316 18.81 -15.52 3.79
C TRP A 316 19.02 -16.98 4.20
N LYS A 317 19.56 -17.23 5.39
CA LYS A 317 19.74 -18.60 5.91
C LYS A 317 18.40 -19.34 6.02
N ARG A 318 17.34 -18.64 6.45
CA ARG A 318 15.99 -19.20 6.56
C ARG A 318 15.42 -19.55 5.17
N ILE A 319 15.39 -18.58 4.25
CA ILE A 319 14.84 -18.77 2.89
C ILE A 319 15.62 -19.84 2.11
N ALA A 320 16.93 -19.96 2.31
CA ALA A 320 17.74 -20.98 1.66
C ALA A 320 17.34 -22.42 2.02
N THR A 321 16.60 -22.62 3.11
CA THR A 321 16.06 -23.94 3.52
C THR A 321 14.68 -24.23 2.95
N TRP A 322 14.04 -23.27 2.27
CA TRP A 322 12.69 -23.43 1.77
C TRP A 322 12.61 -24.38 0.58
N THR A 323 11.55 -25.17 0.56
CA THR A 323 11.14 -25.89 -0.64
C THR A 323 10.58 -24.88 -1.66
N ARG A 324 10.53 -25.27 -2.95
CA ARG A 324 9.84 -24.46 -3.97
C ARG A 324 8.39 -24.16 -3.58
N GLU A 325 7.73 -25.10 -2.91
CA GLU A 325 6.36 -24.95 -2.44
C GLU A 325 6.23 -23.83 -1.40
N GLN A 326 7.15 -23.79 -0.44
CA GLN A 326 7.21 -22.72 0.56
C GLN A 326 7.52 -21.36 -0.05
N MET A 327 8.42 -21.31 -1.05
CA MET A 327 8.70 -20.08 -1.80
C MET A 327 7.46 -19.57 -2.56
N ILE A 328 6.67 -20.47 -3.15
CA ILE A 328 5.39 -20.11 -3.79
C ILE A 328 4.42 -19.55 -2.76
N ASP A 329 4.20 -20.25 -1.65
CA ASP A 329 3.23 -19.82 -0.64
C ASP A 329 3.63 -18.48 -0.04
N ALA A 330 4.91 -18.28 0.27
CA ALA A 330 5.40 -17.02 0.82
C ALA A 330 5.12 -15.85 -0.14
N GLY A 331 5.52 -15.97 -1.41
CA GLY A 331 5.25 -14.93 -2.41
C GLY A 331 3.75 -14.69 -2.65
N ALA A 332 2.95 -15.75 -2.69
CA ALA A 332 1.52 -15.66 -2.94
C ALA A 332 0.80 -14.97 -1.78
N LEU A 333 1.20 -15.27 -0.54
CA LEU A 333 0.65 -14.66 0.67
C LEU A 333 1.12 -13.21 0.85
N VAL A 334 2.35 -12.87 0.46
CA VAL A 334 2.80 -11.48 0.40
C VAL A 334 1.88 -10.65 -0.49
N TYR A 335 1.60 -11.09 -1.72
CA TYR A 335 0.76 -10.36 -2.67
C TYR A 335 -0.73 -10.39 -2.32
N SER A 336 -1.28 -11.51 -1.85
CA SER A 336 -2.73 -11.61 -1.58
C SER A 336 -3.15 -10.92 -0.28
N SER A 337 -2.21 -10.52 0.56
CA SER A 337 -2.47 -9.84 1.83
C SER A 337 -2.35 -8.31 1.77
N VAL A 338 -2.40 -7.71 0.57
CA VAL A 338 -2.32 -6.23 0.38
C VAL A 338 -3.39 -5.44 1.15
N ALA A 339 -4.53 -6.04 1.46
CA ALA A 339 -5.62 -5.39 2.18
C ALA A 339 -5.58 -5.59 3.71
N LYS A 340 -4.59 -6.31 4.23
CA LYS A 340 -4.60 -6.79 5.63
C LYS A 340 -4.54 -5.66 6.67
N ASP A 341 -3.88 -4.54 6.36
CA ASP A 341 -3.74 -3.45 7.33
C ASP A 341 -5.08 -2.74 7.58
N PHE A 342 -6.08 -2.89 6.71
CA PHE A 342 -7.44 -2.48 7.03
C PHE A 342 -8.01 -3.27 8.20
N ALA A 343 -7.69 -4.57 8.29
CA ALA A 343 -8.07 -5.39 9.43
C ALA A 343 -7.30 -4.99 10.70
N HIS A 344 -6.03 -4.57 10.58
CA HIS A 344 -5.30 -4.01 11.71
C HIS A 344 -5.93 -2.70 12.19
N LEU A 345 -6.23 -1.77 11.28
CA LEU A 345 -6.91 -0.50 11.59
C LEU A 345 -8.30 -0.68 12.22
N ALA A 346 -9.06 -1.67 11.74
CA ALA A 346 -10.36 -2.02 12.30
C ALA A 346 -10.26 -2.92 13.55
N GLY A 347 -9.05 -3.41 13.87
CA GLY A 347 -8.78 -4.41 14.90
C GLY A 347 -9.61 -5.69 14.72
N THR A 348 -9.78 -6.16 13.49
CA THR A 348 -10.44 -7.43 13.12
C THR A 348 -9.45 -8.49 12.62
N TYR A 349 -8.15 -8.18 12.60
CA TYR A 349 -7.13 -9.03 12.01
C TYR A 349 -7.06 -10.42 12.64
N ARG A 350 -7.01 -11.46 11.79
CA ARG A 350 -6.70 -12.84 12.18
C ARG A 350 -5.63 -13.40 11.24
N GLN A 351 -4.62 -14.05 11.80
CA GLN A 351 -3.50 -14.55 11.00
C GLN A 351 -3.94 -15.53 9.89
N SER A 352 -4.84 -16.47 10.21
CA SER A 352 -5.37 -17.47 9.26
C SER A 352 -6.10 -16.86 8.08
N ASP A 353 -6.70 -15.68 8.27
CA ASP A 353 -7.48 -15.02 7.22
C ASP A 353 -6.58 -14.55 6.07
N TRP A 354 -5.37 -14.11 6.41
CA TRP A 354 -4.43 -13.45 5.49
C TRP A 354 -3.24 -14.34 5.09
N PHE A 355 -2.87 -15.32 5.90
CA PHE A 355 -1.67 -16.16 5.72
C PHE A 355 -1.98 -17.62 5.41
N GLU A 356 -3.09 -17.85 4.70
CA GLU A 356 -3.46 -19.13 4.12
C GLU A 356 -3.87 -18.96 2.65
N LEU A 357 -3.49 -19.93 1.81
CA LEU A 357 -4.05 -20.04 0.47
C LEU A 357 -5.36 -20.80 0.56
N ASP A 358 -6.41 -20.23 -0.05
CA ASP A 358 -7.74 -20.81 -0.06
C ASP A 358 -7.75 -22.23 -0.64
N ASP A 359 -8.56 -23.13 -0.07
CA ASP A 359 -8.64 -24.53 -0.53
C ASP A 359 -8.99 -24.65 -2.02
N ARG A 360 -9.70 -23.67 -2.58
CA ARG A 360 -9.99 -23.62 -4.02
C ARG A 360 -8.74 -23.25 -4.83
N VAL A 361 -7.91 -22.35 -4.31
CA VAL A 361 -6.63 -21.94 -4.91
C VAL A 361 -5.63 -23.09 -4.88
N GLN A 362 -5.57 -23.82 -3.78
CA GLN A 362 -4.69 -24.99 -3.63
C GLN A 362 -4.87 -26.02 -4.75
N ARG A 363 -6.09 -26.17 -5.29
CA ARG A 363 -6.39 -27.08 -6.42
C ARG A 363 -5.69 -26.68 -7.72
N PHE A 364 -5.39 -25.40 -7.90
CA PHE A 364 -4.70 -24.89 -9.09
C PHE A 364 -3.18 -24.86 -8.94
N LYS A 365 -2.66 -24.96 -7.71
CA LYS A 365 -1.21 -24.90 -7.42
C LYS A 365 -0.38 -25.89 -8.24
N PRO A 366 -0.79 -27.16 -8.48
CA PRO A 366 -0.04 -28.09 -9.33
C PRO A 366 0.12 -27.63 -10.80
N LEU A 367 -0.76 -26.76 -11.31
CA LEU A 367 -0.66 -26.18 -12.66
C LEU A 367 0.44 -25.11 -12.75
N MET A 368 0.79 -24.48 -11.62
CA MET A 368 1.67 -23.30 -11.55
C MET A 368 3.16 -23.68 -11.54
N ASN A 369 3.58 -24.39 -12.60
CA ASN A 369 5.00 -24.51 -12.94
C ASN A 369 5.52 -23.21 -13.58
N ASP A 370 6.83 -23.12 -13.79
CA ASP A 370 7.46 -21.87 -14.23
C ASP A 370 7.09 -21.53 -15.68
N GLU A 371 6.94 -22.53 -16.55
CA GLU A 371 6.57 -22.36 -17.96
C GLU A 371 5.14 -21.84 -18.09
N TYR A 372 4.18 -22.55 -17.50
CA TYR A 372 2.77 -22.15 -17.51
C TYR A 372 2.59 -20.81 -16.82
N GLY A 373 3.23 -20.62 -15.65
CA GLY A 373 3.14 -19.37 -14.90
C GLY A 373 3.62 -18.18 -15.72
N ARG A 374 4.78 -18.30 -16.39
CA ARG A 374 5.31 -17.27 -17.28
C ARG A 374 4.38 -16.99 -18.46
N ASP A 375 3.97 -18.02 -19.19
CA ASP A 375 3.21 -17.83 -20.44
C ASP A 375 1.81 -17.31 -20.16
N ASN A 376 1.11 -17.85 -19.15
CA ASN A 376 -0.21 -17.40 -18.76
C ASN A 376 -0.19 -15.96 -18.24
N LEU A 377 0.80 -15.60 -17.42
CA LEU A 377 0.94 -14.22 -16.93
C LEU A 377 1.23 -13.27 -18.10
N GLY A 378 2.18 -13.61 -18.97
CA GLY A 378 2.52 -12.82 -20.15
C GLY A 378 1.32 -12.56 -21.08
N GLU A 379 0.52 -13.58 -21.34
CA GLU A 379 -0.72 -13.45 -22.13
C GLU A 379 -1.76 -12.57 -21.42
N MET A 380 -1.91 -12.69 -20.10
CA MET A 380 -2.94 -11.99 -19.34
C MET A 380 -2.63 -10.52 -19.09
N VAL A 381 -1.37 -10.17 -18.79
CA VAL A 381 -1.02 -8.81 -18.31
C VAL A 381 -0.21 -8.00 -19.32
N GLY A 382 0.40 -8.64 -20.32
CA GLY A 382 1.22 -7.98 -21.34
C GLY A 382 0.59 -8.01 -22.72
N LEU A 383 0.36 -9.20 -23.28
CA LEU A 383 -0.10 -9.38 -24.66
C LEU A 383 -1.62 -9.18 -24.81
N LEU A 384 -2.38 -9.40 -23.73
CA LEU A 384 -3.85 -9.36 -23.70
C LEU A 384 -4.49 -10.27 -24.76
N GLY A 385 -3.95 -11.48 -24.93
CA GLY A 385 -4.32 -12.40 -26.01
C GLY A 385 -5.65 -13.13 -25.78
N PHE A 386 -6.16 -13.14 -24.55
CA PHE A 386 -7.31 -13.97 -24.18
C PHE A 386 -8.64 -13.45 -24.75
N PRO A 387 -9.62 -14.33 -25.04
CA PRO A 387 -10.90 -13.93 -25.63
C PRO A 387 -11.70 -12.93 -24.79
N HIS A 388 -11.74 -13.07 -23.45
CA HIS A 388 -12.52 -12.19 -22.58
C HIS A 388 -11.98 -10.76 -22.54
N GLN A 389 -10.68 -10.59 -22.80
CA GLN A 389 -10.02 -9.29 -22.90
C GLN A 389 -10.34 -8.54 -24.20
N LYS A 390 -10.95 -9.22 -25.20
CA LYS A 390 -11.31 -8.62 -26.48
C LYS A 390 -12.68 -7.97 -26.44
N THR A 391 -12.75 -6.78 -27.03
CA THR A 391 -13.97 -6.03 -27.28
C THR A 391 -14.30 -6.03 -28.77
N ASN A 392 -15.40 -5.39 -29.17
CA ASN A 392 -15.77 -5.30 -30.57
C ASN A 392 -14.68 -4.59 -31.40
N GLU A 393 -14.58 -4.92 -32.70
CA GLU A 393 -13.50 -4.41 -33.57
C GLU A 393 -13.55 -2.90 -33.83
N TYR A 394 -14.63 -2.22 -33.44
CA TYR A 394 -14.80 -0.77 -33.60
C TYR A 394 -14.35 0.04 -32.38
N THR A 395 -13.91 -0.62 -31.30
CA THR A 395 -13.41 0.05 -30.09
C THR A 395 -11.90 -0.09 -29.96
N MET A 396 -11.24 0.94 -29.43
CA MET A 396 -9.81 0.95 -29.15
C MET A 396 -9.56 1.26 -27.68
N ALA A 397 -8.67 0.49 -27.05
CA ALA A 397 -8.21 0.73 -25.70
C ALA A 397 -7.20 1.88 -25.65
N ARG A 398 -7.11 2.53 -24.49
CA ARG A 398 -6.41 3.80 -24.29
C ARG A 398 -4.93 3.77 -24.68
N TYR A 399 -4.20 2.73 -24.31
CA TYR A 399 -2.74 2.68 -24.46
C TYR A 399 -2.26 1.77 -25.60
N SER A 400 -2.94 0.65 -25.87
CA SER A 400 -2.54 -0.27 -26.94
C SER A 400 -3.04 0.17 -28.32
N GLY A 401 -4.13 0.96 -28.39
CA GLY A 401 -4.83 1.24 -29.64
C GLY A 401 -5.53 0.02 -30.25
N LEU A 402 -5.49 -1.14 -29.58
CA LEU A 402 -6.15 -2.38 -29.99
C LEU A 402 -7.52 -2.51 -29.30
N ASN A 403 -8.38 -3.39 -29.79
CA ASN A 403 -9.67 -3.71 -29.17
C ASN A 403 -9.55 -4.60 -27.93
N GLN A 404 -8.52 -4.41 -27.10
CA GLN A 404 -8.15 -5.29 -26.00
C GLN A 404 -8.01 -4.50 -24.70
N ASN A 405 -8.70 -4.94 -23.66
CA ASN A 405 -8.60 -4.37 -22.32
C ASN A 405 -8.14 -5.44 -21.34
N MET A 406 -7.32 -5.05 -20.37
CA MET A 406 -6.76 -5.97 -19.40
C MET A 406 -7.83 -6.65 -18.51
N LEU A 407 -8.86 -5.90 -18.11
CA LEU A 407 -9.93 -6.41 -17.22
C LEU A 407 -11.29 -6.40 -17.93
N THR A 408 -12.05 -7.49 -17.81
CA THR A 408 -13.40 -7.60 -18.37
C THR A 408 -14.44 -6.90 -17.49
N GLY A 409 -15.26 -6.03 -18.09
CA GLY A 409 -16.35 -5.32 -17.40
C GLY A 409 -17.52 -6.22 -16.99
N ILE A 410 -18.44 -5.67 -16.20
CA ILE A 410 -19.67 -6.32 -15.77
C ILE A 410 -20.77 -6.06 -16.81
N PRO A 411 -21.44 -7.09 -17.36
CA PRO A 411 -22.50 -6.89 -18.34
C PRO A 411 -23.76 -6.30 -17.70
N TYR A 412 -24.47 -5.42 -18.42
CA TYR A 412 -25.70 -4.78 -17.92
C TYR A 412 -26.89 -5.73 -17.74
N THR A 413 -26.81 -6.92 -18.33
CA THR A 413 -27.83 -7.97 -18.19
C THR A 413 -27.98 -8.44 -16.74
N VAL A 414 -26.98 -8.23 -15.87
CA VAL A 414 -27.10 -8.52 -14.42
C VAL A 414 -28.22 -7.74 -13.71
N LEU A 415 -28.78 -6.72 -14.35
CA LEU A 415 -29.91 -5.93 -13.82
C LEU A 415 -31.28 -6.57 -14.10
N THR A 416 -31.36 -7.47 -15.08
CA THR A 416 -32.61 -8.10 -15.52
C THR A 416 -32.59 -9.61 -15.41
N ASP A 417 -31.41 -10.21 -15.54
CA ASP A 417 -31.20 -11.65 -15.57
C ASP A 417 -30.84 -12.15 -14.16
N ASP A 418 -31.03 -13.44 -13.93
CA ASP A 418 -30.70 -14.12 -12.67
C ASP A 418 -29.90 -15.42 -12.85
N ASP A 419 -29.54 -15.77 -14.09
CA ASP A 419 -28.75 -16.97 -14.42
C ASP A 419 -27.23 -16.73 -14.29
N PHE A 420 -26.79 -16.42 -13.08
CA PHE A 420 -25.38 -16.30 -12.70
C PHE A 420 -25.21 -16.45 -11.18
N ALA A 421 -24.01 -16.83 -10.74
CA ALA A 421 -23.70 -16.86 -9.32
C ALA A 421 -23.37 -15.44 -8.84
N ARG A 422 -24.14 -14.90 -7.89
CA ARG A 422 -23.91 -13.54 -7.38
C ARG A 422 -22.60 -13.36 -6.60
N THR A 423 -22.10 -14.44 -6.00
CA THR A 423 -20.89 -14.44 -5.15
C THR A 423 -20.05 -15.68 -5.41
N ALA A 424 -18.75 -15.61 -5.14
CA ALA A 424 -17.85 -16.77 -5.06
C ALA A 424 -17.99 -17.55 -3.74
N GLY A 425 -18.83 -17.10 -2.80
CA GLY A 425 -19.07 -17.73 -1.49
C GLY A 425 -18.27 -17.08 -0.35
N ALA A 426 -18.76 -17.25 0.88
CA ALA A 426 -18.24 -16.55 2.07
C ALA A 426 -17.41 -17.42 3.03
N ALA A 427 -17.29 -18.72 2.77
CA ALA A 427 -16.51 -19.60 3.63
C ALA A 427 -15.01 -19.39 3.37
N LEU A 428 -14.26 -19.06 4.42
CA LEU A 428 -12.81 -19.00 4.40
C LEU A 428 -12.26 -20.31 4.95
N SER A 429 -11.49 -21.02 4.13
CA SER A 429 -10.70 -22.19 4.53
C SER A 429 -9.43 -22.21 3.69
N GLY A 430 -8.35 -22.79 4.21
CA GLY A 430 -7.10 -22.80 3.51
C GLY A 430 -5.97 -23.47 4.27
N SER A 431 -4.79 -23.40 3.69
CA SER A 431 -3.56 -23.89 4.29
C SER A 431 -2.34 -23.20 3.70
N SER A 432 -1.21 -23.32 4.39
CA SER A 432 0.11 -22.91 3.90
C SER A 432 1.14 -23.99 4.23
N SER A 433 2.12 -24.17 3.36
CA SER A 433 3.30 -25.02 3.60
C SER A 433 4.35 -24.35 4.51
N LEU A 434 4.13 -23.09 4.88
CA LEU A 434 5.00 -22.34 5.78
C LEU A 434 4.73 -22.70 7.24
N PRO A 435 5.73 -22.56 8.13
CA PRO A 435 5.51 -22.68 9.56
C PRO A 435 4.43 -21.70 10.06
N PRO A 436 3.62 -22.08 11.06
CA PRO A 436 2.66 -21.16 11.66
C PRO A 436 3.37 -20.00 12.34
N LYS A 437 2.66 -18.87 12.43
CA LYS A 437 3.08 -17.70 13.20
C LYS A 437 3.19 -18.05 14.68
N ASN A 438 4.31 -17.71 15.31
CA ASN A 438 4.56 -17.93 16.74
C ASN A 438 5.14 -16.69 17.47
N GLY A 439 5.59 -15.66 16.73
CA GLY A 439 6.10 -14.40 17.31
C GLY A 439 5.02 -13.39 17.66
N LEU A 440 5.43 -12.29 18.31
CA LEU A 440 4.58 -11.14 18.63
C LEU A 440 4.41 -10.20 17.42
N TRP A 441 3.56 -9.18 17.58
CA TRP A 441 3.45 -8.04 16.66
C TRP A 441 4.20 -6.85 17.24
N THR A 442 5.23 -6.40 16.54
CA THR A 442 5.99 -5.20 16.91
C THR A 442 5.26 -3.95 16.41
N THR A 443 4.93 -3.05 17.32
CA THR A 443 4.19 -1.81 17.06
C THR A 443 4.91 -0.63 17.74
N SER A 444 4.47 0.59 17.44
CA SER A 444 4.82 1.83 18.14
C SER A 444 4.57 1.77 19.65
N ALA A 445 3.60 0.96 20.09
CA ALA A 445 3.25 0.72 21.49
C ALA A 445 3.99 -0.48 22.12
N GLY A 446 5.02 -1.01 21.45
CA GLY A 446 5.80 -2.17 21.86
C GLY A 446 5.37 -3.47 21.19
N ARG A 447 5.81 -4.60 21.74
CA ARG A 447 5.52 -5.95 21.22
C ARG A 447 4.26 -6.50 21.88
N LEU A 448 3.24 -6.81 21.09
CA LEU A 448 1.91 -7.19 21.56
C LEU A 448 1.51 -8.58 21.07
N GLU A 449 0.70 -9.24 21.89
CA GLU A 449 -0.12 -10.37 21.45
C GLU A 449 -1.25 -9.86 20.54
N LEU A 450 -1.72 -10.70 19.61
CA LEU A 450 -2.68 -10.28 18.59
C LEU A 450 -4.01 -9.75 19.19
N ASP A 451 -4.55 -10.42 20.21
CA ASP A 451 -5.81 -10.00 20.84
C ASP A 451 -5.69 -8.61 21.47
N GLU A 452 -4.55 -8.33 22.09
CA GLU A 452 -4.26 -7.02 22.68
C GLU A 452 -4.05 -5.96 21.61
N TYR A 453 -3.34 -6.29 20.52
CA TYR A 453 -3.17 -5.38 19.38
C TYR A 453 -4.53 -5.00 18.77
N ASN A 454 -5.35 -5.99 18.42
CA ASN A 454 -6.69 -5.78 17.88
C ASN A 454 -7.58 -4.96 18.83
N ARG A 455 -7.52 -5.22 20.14
CA ARG A 455 -8.29 -4.45 21.13
C ARG A 455 -7.87 -2.99 21.14
N ARG A 456 -6.56 -2.71 21.20
CA ARG A 456 -6.05 -1.34 21.18
C ARG A 456 -6.39 -0.61 19.89
N ALA A 457 -6.28 -1.27 18.74
CA ALA A 457 -6.61 -0.66 17.46
C ALA A 457 -8.10 -0.27 17.36
N ARG A 458 -9.02 -1.11 17.86
CA ARG A 458 -10.46 -0.79 17.96
C ARG A 458 -10.74 0.41 18.86
N GLU A 459 -10.04 0.50 19.98
CA GLU A 459 -10.22 1.57 20.97
C GLU A 459 -9.54 2.89 20.56
N PHE A 460 -8.63 2.83 19.58
CA PHE A 460 -7.83 3.96 19.16
C PHE A 460 -8.52 4.77 18.06
N THR A 461 -8.38 6.09 18.14
CA THR A 461 -8.76 7.04 17.10
C THR A 461 -7.78 8.21 17.14
N PRO A 462 -7.11 8.54 16.01
CA PRO A 462 -6.21 9.69 15.94
C PRO A 462 -6.89 10.97 16.42
N ALA A 463 -6.19 11.82 17.18
CA ALA A 463 -6.80 13.00 17.79
C ALA A 463 -7.38 13.97 16.76
N VAL A 464 -6.74 14.06 15.59
CA VAL A 464 -7.19 14.86 14.43
C VAL A 464 -8.52 14.39 13.83
N LEU A 465 -8.96 13.16 14.14
CA LEU A 465 -10.23 12.59 13.70
C LEU A 465 -11.31 12.59 14.80
N THR A 466 -11.00 13.09 15.99
CA THR A 466 -11.96 13.11 17.10
C THR A 466 -13.00 14.22 16.93
N GLY A 467 -14.28 13.87 17.15
CA GLY A 467 -15.40 14.82 17.14
C GLY A 467 -15.48 15.65 15.85
N GLY A 468 -15.54 16.97 16.01
CA GLY A 468 -15.67 17.90 14.87
C GLY A 468 -14.38 18.18 14.09
N ASN A 469 -13.24 17.59 14.47
CA ASN A 469 -11.97 17.78 13.78
C ASN A 469 -11.90 16.99 12.47
N ARG A 470 -12.55 15.81 12.42
CA ARG A 470 -12.58 14.91 11.26
C ARG A 470 -12.97 15.64 9.96
N TYR A 471 -13.91 16.57 10.05
CA TYR A 471 -14.50 17.30 8.92
C TYR A 471 -13.85 18.66 8.65
N LEU A 472 -12.70 18.96 9.28
CA LEU A 472 -11.91 20.14 8.98
C LEU A 472 -10.95 19.80 7.83
N ASP A 473 -11.39 20.06 6.60
CA ASP A 473 -10.56 19.92 5.40
C ASP A 473 -9.69 21.16 5.14
N GLU A 474 -8.77 21.05 4.20
CA GLU A 474 -7.82 22.13 3.86
C GLU A 474 -8.56 23.38 3.33
N GLU A 475 -9.69 23.19 2.64
CA GLU A 475 -10.51 24.29 2.12
C GLU A 475 -11.20 25.07 3.25
N TRP A 476 -11.68 24.39 4.29
CA TRP A 476 -12.21 25.01 5.48
C TRP A 476 -11.11 25.72 6.27
N VAL A 477 -9.98 25.05 6.50
CA VAL A 477 -8.83 25.63 7.24
C VAL A 477 -8.36 26.91 6.57
N LYS A 478 -8.16 26.92 5.25
CA LYS A 478 -7.72 28.09 4.48
C LYS A 478 -8.57 29.33 4.77
N ARG A 479 -9.89 29.17 4.88
CA ARG A 479 -10.85 30.26 5.14
C ARG A 479 -11.05 30.56 6.63
N ASN A 480 -10.58 29.70 7.51
CA ASN A 480 -10.78 29.78 8.96
C ASN A 480 -9.46 29.64 9.76
N HIS A 481 -8.31 29.93 9.16
CA HIS A 481 -6.98 29.69 9.75
C HIS A 481 -6.72 30.49 11.03
N THR A 482 -7.50 31.55 11.27
CA THR A 482 -7.46 32.35 12.51
C THR A 482 -8.42 31.85 13.59
N SER A 483 -9.22 30.81 13.32
CA SER A 483 -10.16 30.25 14.28
C SER A 483 -9.47 29.33 15.28
N GLU A 484 -10.00 29.29 16.50
CA GLU A 484 -9.50 28.39 17.55
C GLU A 484 -9.54 26.91 17.14
N ARG A 485 -10.49 26.53 16.29
CA ARG A 485 -10.63 25.16 15.78
C ARG A 485 -9.51 24.80 14.78
N ALA A 486 -9.16 25.70 13.87
CA ALA A 486 -8.03 25.49 12.97
C ALA A 486 -6.72 25.41 13.75
N ASP A 487 -6.53 26.33 14.71
CA ASP A 487 -5.38 26.34 15.61
C ASP A 487 -5.25 25.05 16.40
N ALA A 488 -6.35 24.55 16.97
CA ALA A 488 -6.37 23.29 17.69
C ALA A 488 -5.95 22.12 16.78
N LEU A 489 -6.48 22.03 15.56
CA LEU A 489 -6.12 20.98 14.60
C LEU A 489 -4.63 20.98 14.27
N TYR A 490 -4.04 22.15 13.97
CA TYR A 490 -2.62 22.25 13.64
C TYR A 490 -1.73 21.95 14.85
N ARG A 491 -2.14 22.39 16.05
CA ARG A 491 -1.41 22.05 17.28
C ARG A 491 -1.36 20.54 17.53
N LEU A 492 -2.37 19.77 17.15
CA LEU A 492 -2.33 18.30 17.25
C LEU A 492 -1.21 17.70 16.39
N ALA A 493 -1.07 18.16 15.14
CA ALA A 493 -0.02 17.69 14.24
C ALA A 493 1.38 18.18 14.64
N GLN A 494 1.47 19.34 15.27
CA GLN A 494 2.73 19.95 15.73
C GLN A 494 3.26 19.37 17.05
N ARG A 495 2.54 18.47 17.73
CA ARG A 495 3.00 17.88 19.00
C ARG A 495 4.30 17.11 18.80
N GLY A 496 5.27 17.34 19.66
CA GLY A 496 6.60 16.72 19.52
C GLY A 496 7.42 17.24 18.35
N SER A 497 6.92 18.22 17.59
CA SER A 497 7.76 18.94 16.62
C SER A 497 8.82 19.74 17.35
N ARG A 498 10.06 19.66 16.88
CA ARG A 498 11.19 20.38 17.50
C ARG A 498 11.06 21.88 17.36
N ASN A 499 10.49 22.33 16.24
CA ASN A 499 10.48 23.74 15.88
C ASN A 499 9.07 24.35 15.82
N LEU A 500 8.01 23.53 15.68
CA LEU A 500 6.64 24.03 15.51
C LEU A 500 5.68 23.75 16.66
N GLU A 501 6.13 23.15 17.76
CA GLU A 501 5.23 22.81 18.86
C GLU A 501 4.43 24.03 19.36
N GLY A 502 3.10 23.90 19.31
CA GLY A 502 2.16 24.92 19.80
C GLY A 502 1.90 26.10 18.86
N ARG A 503 2.51 26.17 17.68
CA ARG A 503 2.46 27.36 16.78
C ARG A 503 1.09 27.60 16.13
N GLY A 504 0.26 26.58 15.96
CA GLY A 504 -1.10 26.69 15.41
C GLY A 504 -1.16 26.82 13.88
N ALA A 505 -2.31 27.24 13.37
CA ALA A 505 -2.65 27.26 11.94
C ALA A 505 -2.29 28.58 11.23
N GLY A 506 -1.85 29.59 11.99
CA GLY A 506 -1.47 30.90 11.44
C GLY A 506 -0.13 30.92 10.71
N LEU A 507 0.64 29.83 10.72
CA LEU A 507 1.95 29.75 10.08
C LEU A 507 1.84 29.80 8.56
N ARG A 508 2.63 30.68 7.96
CA ARG A 508 2.97 30.63 6.55
C ARG A 508 4.27 29.90 6.38
N ARG A 509 4.50 29.40 5.17
CA ARG A 509 5.78 28.78 4.80
C ARG A 509 7.00 29.68 5.07
N ALA A 510 6.86 31.00 4.87
CA ALA A 510 7.91 31.97 5.16
C ALA A 510 8.22 32.15 6.66
N ASP A 511 7.38 31.61 7.55
CA ASP A 511 7.56 31.65 9.00
C ASP A 511 8.29 30.39 9.53
N LEU A 512 8.58 29.42 8.65
CA LEU A 512 9.30 28.20 8.99
C LEU A 512 10.83 28.48 9.08
N PRO A 513 11.54 27.79 9.99
CA PRO A 513 12.94 28.06 10.33
C PRO A 513 13.96 27.73 9.22
#